data_AF-A0A7X7KDD1-F1
#
_entry.id   AF-A0A7X7KDD1-F1
#
_cell.length_a   1.000
_cell.length_b   1.000
_cell.length_c   1.000
_cell.angle_alpha   90.00
_cell.angle_beta   90.00
_cell.angle_gamma   90.00
#
_symmetry.space_group_name_H-M   'P 1'
#
loop_
_entity.id
_entity.type
_entity.pdbx_description
1 polymer ?
#
loop_
_entity_poly.entity_id
_entity_poly.type
_entity_poly.pdbx_seq_one_letter_code
_entity_poly.pdbx_strand_id
1 'polypeptide(L)'
;MRKSTCLLLSFIAAALFASCFAAEARAVAPPADRVVVMYFHRTQRCPTCLKMGGYAEEAVKTGFGQEIERGKVEFHSIDFQDKKNAAVAKAYKVAGPALIVAKVAGGKIAEFKNLEEIWAKAGDKNAFFDYVQNAVRAYL
;
A
#
# COMPACT_ATOMS: atom_id res chain seq x y z
N MET A 1 37.13 -54.33 -19.09
CA MET A 1 36.67 -54.34 -17.69
C MET A 1 37.86 -54.43 -16.75
N ARG A 2 38.28 -53.30 -16.17
CA ARG A 2 39.03 -53.24 -14.91
C ARG A 2 38.96 -51.80 -14.42
N LYS A 3 38.43 -51.66 -13.21
CA LYS A 3 38.20 -50.41 -12.47
C LYS A 3 39.55 -49.88 -12.00
N SER A 4 39.84 -48.59 -12.18
CA SER A 4 40.96 -47.92 -11.52
C SER A 4 40.45 -46.74 -10.70
N THR A 5 40.15 -47.08 -9.46
CA THR A 5 40.58 -46.45 -8.20
C THR A 5 40.69 -44.92 -8.12
N CYS A 6 39.81 -44.40 -7.28
CA CYS A 6 39.85 -43.13 -6.58
C CYS A 6 41.11 -43.02 -5.68
N LEU A 7 41.88 -41.93 -5.76
CA LEU A 7 42.84 -41.49 -4.72
C LEU A 7 43.08 -39.98 -4.96
N LEU A 8 42.47 -39.07 -4.19
CA LEU A 8 42.81 -38.61 -2.82
C LEU A 8 43.50 -37.24 -2.88
N LEU A 9 42.95 -36.27 -2.12
CA LEU A 9 43.66 -35.26 -1.31
C LEU A 9 44.48 -34.21 -2.09
N SER A 10 44.47 -32.91 -1.85
CA SER A 10 44.04 -32.07 -0.73
C SER A 10 44.28 -30.63 -1.19
N PHE A 11 43.31 -29.73 -1.05
CA PHE A 11 43.59 -28.31 -0.77
C PHE A 11 42.38 -27.75 0.00
N ILE A 12 42.30 -28.19 1.26
CA ILE A 12 41.58 -27.46 2.31
C ILE A 12 42.42 -26.24 2.68
N ALA A 13 41.73 -25.16 3.04
CA ALA A 13 42.21 -23.95 3.73
C ALA A 13 42.50 -22.73 2.85
N ALA A 14 41.44 -21.99 2.51
CA ALA A 14 41.49 -20.54 2.58
C ALA A 14 40.08 -19.97 2.79
N ALA A 15 39.94 -19.12 3.80
CA ALA A 15 38.84 -18.19 4.05
C ALA A 15 37.50 -18.76 4.56
N LEU A 16 37.58 -19.42 5.73
CA LEU A 16 36.65 -19.12 6.83
C LEU A 16 36.77 -17.62 7.13
N PHE A 17 35.80 -16.79 6.76
CA PHE A 17 35.46 -15.43 7.24
C PHE A 17 34.78 -14.63 6.11
N ALA A 18 33.61 -15.10 5.67
CA ALA A 18 32.69 -14.26 4.90
C ALA A 18 31.23 -14.60 5.26
N SER A 19 30.97 -14.87 6.53
CA SER A 19 29.61 -14.74 7.07
C SER A 19 29.33 -13.26 7.27
N CYS A 20 29.29 -12.53 6.15
CA CYS A 20 28.76 -11.18 6.11
C CYS A 20 27.29 -11.32 6.52
N PHE A 21 26.97 -10.77 7.68
CA PHE A 21 25.61 -10.63 8.18
C PHE A 21 24.75 -10.00 7.08
N ALA A 22 24.02 -10.84 6.34
CA ALA A 22 22.80 -10.39 5.69
C ALA A 22 21.82 -10.16 6.84
N ALA A 23 21.76 -8.93 7.33
CA ALA A 23 20.65 -8.49 8.15
C ALA A 23 19.41 -8.64 7.27
N GLU A 24 18.70 -9.76 7.42
CA GLU A 24 17.35 -9.91 6.90
C GLU A 24 16.51 -8.82 7.56
N ALA A 25 16.31 -7.73 6.81
CA ALA A 25 15.34 -6.70 7.15
C ALA A 25 13.98 -7.38 7.20
N ARG A 26 13.60 -7.86 8.38
CA ARG A 26 12.31 -8.47 8.64
C ARG A 26 11.30 -7.34 8.54
N ALA A 27 10.62 -7.25 7.40
CA ALA A 27 9.55 -6.28 7.21
C ALA A 27 8.56 -6.43 8.38
N VAL A 28 8.46 -5.41 9.22
CA VAL A 28 7.49 -5.38 10.31
C VAL A 28 6.11 -5.37 9.65
N ALA A 29 5.30 -6.38 9.96
CA ALA A 29 3.95 -6.46 9.43
C ALA A 29 3.13 -5.23 9.90
N PRO A 30 2.24 -4.68 9.06
CA PRO A 30 1.40 -3.56 9.46
C PRO A 30 0.59 -3.90 10.72
N PRO A 31 0.28 -2.90 11.57
CA PRO A 31 -0.60 -3.08 12.71
C PRO A 31 -1.92 -3.78 12.34
N ALA A 32 -2.40 -4.63 13.24
CA ALA A 32 -3.68 -5.33 13.03
C ALA A 32 -4.87 -4.36 12.91
N ASP A 33 -4.79 -3.23 13.63
CA ASP A 33 -5.76 -2.15 13.59
C ASP A 33 -5.15 -0.94 12.87
N ARG A 34 -5.76 -0.53 11.76
CA ARG A 34 -5.28 0.58 10.92
C ARG A 34 -6.35 1.06 9.96
N VAL A 35 -6.13 2.23 9.36
CA VAL A 35 -6.96 2.80 8.31
C VAL A 35 -6.22 2.71 6.98
N VAL A 36 -6.88 2.18 5.96
CA VAL A 36 -6.32 2.06 4.61
C VAL A 36 -7.12 2.97 3.67
N VAL A 37 -6.45 3.98 3.13
CA VAL A 37 -7.00 4.90 2.14
C VAL A 37 -6.56 4.46 0.75
N MET A 38 -7.51 4.21 -0.14
CA MET A 38 -7.26 3.71 -1.50
C MET A 38 -7.90 4.62 -2.53
N TYR A 39 -7.07 5.29 -3.32
CA TYR A 39 -7.52 6.00 -4.51
C TYR A 39 -7.47 5.07 -5.73
N PHE A 40 -8.63 4.60 -6.17
CA PHE A 40 -8.76 3.83 -7.39
C PHE A 40 -8.84 4.76 -8.59
N HIS A 41 -8.00 4.52 -9.60
CA HIS A 41 -7.96 5.28 -10.84
C HIS A 41 -7.92 4.37 -12.06
N ARG A 42 -8.26 4.91 -13.22
CA ARG A 42 -8.05 4.25 -14.52
C ARG A 42 -6.57 4.28 -14.89
N THR A 43 -6.14 3.43 -15.81
CA THR A 43 -4.78 3.48 -16.38
C THR A 43 -4.53 4.82 -17.04
N GLN A 44 -5.48 5.26 -17.87
CA GLN A 44 -5.47 6.58 -18.50
C GLN A 44 -6.30 7.55 -17.65
N ARG A 45 -5.69 8.66 -17.25
CA ARG A 45 -6.26 9.60 -16.27
C ARG A 45 -6.47 10.97 -16.91
N CYS A 46 -7.70 11.48 -16.81
CA CYS A 46 -7.99 12.86 -17.18
C CYS A 46 -7.41 13.84 -16.12
N PRO A 47 -7.33 15.15 -16.43
CA PRO A 47 -6.79 16.14 -15.49
C PRO A 47 -7.47 16.14 -14.11
N THR A 48 -8.79 15.96 -14.06
CA THR A 48 -9.54 15.89 -12.80
C THR A 48 -9.17 14.65 -11.99
N CYS A 49 -9.00 13.49 -12.63
CA CYS A 49 -8.55 12.27 -11.95
C CYS A 49 -7.13 12.41 -11.40
N LEU A 50 -6.23 13.08 -12.11
CA LEU A 50 -4.88 13.37 -11.61
C LEU A 50 -4.95 14.29 -10.39
N LYS A 51 -5.77 15.34 -10.47
CA LYS A 51 -5.98 16.31 -9.38
C LYS A 51 -6.53 15.63 -8.12
N MET A 52 -7.63 14.88 -8.22
CA MET A 52 -8.23 14.20 -7.07
C MET A 52 -7.26 13.20 -6.42
N GLY A 53 -6.49 12.47 -7.24
CA GLY A 53 -5.47 11.55 -6.72
C GLY A 53 -4.37 12.27 -5.94
N GLY A 54 -3.85 13.36 -6.50
CA GLY A 54 -2.85 14.19 -5.82
C GLY A 54 -3.40 14.82 -4.53
N TYR A 55 -4.63 15.33 -4.54
CA TYR A 55 -5.26 15.89 -3.35
C TYR A 55 -5.50 14.84 -2.27
N ALA A 56 -5.94 13.63 -2.65
CA ALA A 56 -6.14 12.54 -1.69
C ALA A 56 -4.81 12.14 -1.03
N GLU A 57 -3.75 11.98 -1.81
CA GLU A 57 -2.42 11.64 -1.31
C GLU A 57 -1.88 12.72 -0.36
N GLU A 58 -1.96 13.98 -0.78
CA GLU A 58 -1.47 15.11 0.00
C GLU A 58 -2.29 15.32 1.29
N ALA A 59 -3.61 15.23 1.23
CA ALA A 59 -4.49 15.34 2.39
C ALA A 59 -4.15 14.28 3.45
N VAL A 60 -3.86 13.04 3.03
CA VAL A 60 -3.50 11.95 3.93
C VAL A 60 -2.09 12.15 4.49
N LYS A 61 -1.09 12.44 3.65
CA LYS A 61 0.31 12.62 4.09
C LYS A 61 0.48 13.80 5.05
N THR A 62 -0.19 14.91 4.79
CA THR A 62 -0.11 16.11 5.62
C THR A 62 -0.94 16.02 6.90
N GLY A 63 -2.07 15.29 6.86
CA GLY A 63 -2.96 15.14 8.02
C GLY A 63 -2.54 14.05 9.01
N PHE A 64 -1.80 13.04 8.55
CA PHE A 64 -1.56 11.79 9.31
C PHE A 64 -0.12 11.30 9.26
N GLY A 65 0.86 12.20 9.16
CA GLY A 65 2.27 11.83 9.04
C GLY A 65 2.76 10.89 10.15
N GLN A 66 2.38 11.16 11.41
CA GLN A 66 2.75 10.32 12.55
C GLN A 66 2.09 8.94 12.50
N GLU A 67 0.82 8.88 12.07
CA GLU A 67 0.08 7.63 11.94
C GLU A 67 0.61 6.79 10.78
N ILE A 68 1.05 7.42 9.70
CA ILE A 68 1.73 6.75 8.58
C ILE A 68 3.06 6.14 9.05
N GLU A 69 3.88 6.92 9.78
CA GLU A 69 5.14 6.42 10.35
C GLU A 69 4.92 5.23 11.29
N ARG A 70 3.78 5.20 11.99
CA ARG A 70 3.39 4.11 12.90
C ARG A 70 2.63 2.98 12.19
N GLY A 71 2.39 3.07 10.88
CA GLY A 71 1.60 2.10 10.10
C GLY A 71 0.11 2.08 10.42
N LYS A 72 -0.41 3.05 11.18
CA LYS A 72 -1.83 3.20 11.51
C LYS A 72 -2.66 3.78 10.38
N VAL A 73 -2.04 4.52 9.45
CA VAL A 73 -2.68 5.00 8.23
C VAL A 73 -1.83 4.59 7.03
N GLU A 74 -2.47 4.03 6.01
CA GLU A 74 -1.84 3.71 4.73
C GLU A 74 -2.54 4.46 3.60
N PHE A 75 -1.79 4.88 2.58
CA PHE A 75 -2.35 5.43 1.35
C PHE A 75 -1.88 4.63 0.14
N HIS A 76 -2.82 4.24 -0.72
CA HIS A 76 -2.56 3.45 -1.92
C HIS A 76 -3.23 4.10 -3.15
N SER A 77 -2.46 4.32 -4.21
CA SER A 77 -2.98 4.66 -5.54
C SER A 77 -3.07 3.40 -6.39
N ILE A 78 -4.27 3.01 -6.80
CA ILE A 78 -4.54 1.70 -7.40
C ILE A 78 -5.13 1.88 -8.81
N ASP A 79 -4.44 1.37 -9.82
CA ASP A 79 -5.03 1.22 -11.15
C ASP A 79 -6.03 0.05 -11.14
N PHE A 80 -7.33 0.33 -11.15
CA PHE A 80 -8.35 -0.72 -11.09
C PHE A 80 -8.53 -1.47 -12.41
N GLN A 81 -7.93 -1.00 -13.51
CA GLN A 81 -7.99 -1.67 -14.82
C GLN A 81 -6.84 -2.67 -15.00
N ASP A 82 -5.80 -2.61 -14.16
CA ASP A 82 -4.77 -3.62 -14.10
C ASP A 82 -5.35 -4.93 -13.55
N LYS A 83 -5.17 -6.04 -14.29
CA LYS A 83 -5.68 -7.37 -13.93
C LYS A 83 -5.22 -7.81 -12.53
N LYS A 84 -4.03 -7.40 -12.09
CA LYS A 84 -3.53 -7.73 -10.74
C LYS A 84 -4.40 -7.15 -9.62
N ASN A 85 -5.13 -6.06 -9.90
CA ASN A 85 -5.98 -5.36 -8.95
C ASN A 85 -7.47 -5.74 -9.09
N ALA A 86 -7.83 -6.67 -9.98
CA ALA A 86 -9.23 -7.02 -10.24
C ALA A 86 -9.96 -7.53 -8.98
N ALA A 87 -9.28 -8.32 -8.15
CA ALA A 87 -9.85 -8.85 -6.91
C ALA A 87 -10.17 -7.73 -5.90
N VAL A 88 -9.24 -6.78 -5.70
CA VAL A 88 -9.44 -5.66 -4.78
C VAL A 88 -10.49 -4.67 -5.30
N ALA A 89 -10.47 -4.35 -6.59
CA ALA A 89 -11.49 -3.51 -7.21
C ALA A 89 -12.89 -4.12 -7.07
N LYS A 90 -13.02 -5.45 -7.25
CA LYS A 90 -14.28 -6.17 -7.04
C LYS A 90 -14.72 -6.15 -5.58
N ALA A 91 -13.80 -6.35 -4.63
CA ALA A 91 -14.11 -6.34 -3.20
C ALA A 91 -14.74 -5.02 -2.74
N TYR A 92 -14.26 -3.89 -3.30
CA TYR A 92 -14.78 -2.55 -3.02
C TYR A 92 -15.83 -2.05 -4.03
N LYS A 93 -16.32 -2.92 -4.92
CA LYS A 93 -17.34 -2.60 -5.96
C LYS A 93 -16.96 -1.38 -6.82
N VAL A 94 -15.67 -1.26 -7.15
CA VAL A 94 -15.13 -0.13 -7.93
C VAL A 94 -15.48 -0.31 -9.41
N ALA A 95 -16.21 0.65 -9.96
CA ALA A 95 -16.54 0.73 -11.40
C ALA A 95 -15.97 1.97 -12.10
N GLY A 96 -15.34 2.87 -11.35
CA GLY A 96 -14.78 4.14 -11.83
C GLY A 96 -13.80 4.72 -10.82
N PRO A 97 -13.25 5.92 -11.07
CA PRO A 97 -12.39 6.59 -10.10
C PRO A 97 -13.12 6.77 -8.76
N ALA A 98 -12.50 6.30 -7.69
CA ALA A 98 -13.11 6.24 -6.36
C ALA A 98 -12.05 6.44 -5.28
N LEU A 99 -12.45 7.00 -4.14
CA LEU A 99 -11.60 7.13 -2.97
C LEU A 99 -12.26 6.38 -1.82
N ILE A 100 -11.68 5.23 -1.47
CA ILE A 100 -12.18 4.38 -0.40
C ILE A 100 -11.35 4.63 0.86
N VAL A 101 -12.02 4.80 2.00
CA VAL A 101 -11.40 4.74 3.32
C VAL A 101 -11.91 3.47 4.00
N ALA A 102 -11.01 2.59 4.42
CA ALA A 102 -11.34 1.32 5.04
C ALA A 102 -10.73 1.20 6.44
N LYS A 103 -11.54 0.81 7.42
CA LYS A 103 -11.12 0.46 8.77
C LYS A 103 -10.75 -1.02 8.80
N VAL A 104 -9.51 -1.31 9.16
CA VAL A 104 -9.03 -2.65 9.47
C VAL A 104 -9.06 -2.81 11.00
N ALA A 105 -9.69 -3.88 11.48
CA ALA A 105 -9.66 -4.26 12.89
C ALA A 105 -9.32 -5.75 13.01
N GLY A 106 -8.36 -6.09 13.86
CA GLY A 106 -7.88 -7.47 14.02
C GLY A 106 -7.36 -8.08 12.71
N GLY A 107 -6.79 -7.26 11.82
CA GLY A 107 -6.26 -7.70 10.53
C GLY A 107 -7.31 -7.93 9.43
N LYS A 108 -8.59 -7.61 9.68
CA LYS A 108 -9.69 -7.78 8.72
C LYS A 108 -10.38 -6.45 8.46
N ILE A 109 -10.94 -6.28 7.26
CA ILE A 109 -11.79 -5.12 6.95
C ILE A 109 -13.05 -5.20 7.82
N ALA A 110 -13.21 -4.23 8.71
CA ALA A 110 -14.38 -4.09 9.57
C ALA A 110 -15.45 -3.22 8.91
N GLU A 111 -15.03 -2.11 8.30
CA GLU A 111 -15.91 -1.13 7.68
C GLU A 111 -15.17 -0.43 6.54
N PHE A 112 -15.88 0.05 5.52
CA PHE A 112 -15.31 0.96 4.53
C PHE A 112 -16.36 1.93 4.01
N LYS A 113 -15.89 3.08 3.53
CA LYS A 113 -16.72 4.12 2.93
C LYS A 113 -16.12 4.55 1.60
N ASN A 114 -16.97 4.66 0.57
CA ASN A 114 -16.62 5.38 -0.65
C ASN A 114 -16.90 6.87 -0.44
N LEU A 115 -15.91 7.71 -0.69
CA LEU A 115 -16.04 9.15 -0.58
C LEU A 115 -16.65 9.73 -1.86
N GLU A 116 -17.98 9.65 -1.98
CA GLU A 116 -18.69 9.99 -3.22
C GLU A 116 -18.58 11.47 -3.61
N GLU A 117 -18.42 12.37 -2.64
CA GLU A 117 -18.32 13.82 -2.87
C GLU A 117 -16.96 14.30 -3.42
N ILE A 118 -15.99 13.40 -3.68
CA ILE A 118 -14.67 13.81 -4.22
C ILE A 118 -14.79 14.59 -5.53
N TRP A 119 -15.79 14.25 -6.36
CA TRP A 119 -16.06 14.94 -7.62
C TRP A 119 -16.56 16.36 -7.42
N ALA A 120 -17.53 16.53 -6.51
CA ALA A 120 -18.08 17.85 -6.18
C ALA A 120 -17.03 18.76 -5.54
N LYS A 121 -16.11 18.19 -4.76
CA LYS A 121 -15.04 18.94 -4.06
C LYS A 121 -13.76 19.09 -4.88
N ALA A 122 -13.65 18.51 -6.07
CA ALA A 122 -12.40 18.55 -6.87
C ALA A 122 -11.96 19.97 -7.29
N GLY A 123 -12.90 20.93 -7.28
CA GLY A 123 -12.62 22.35 -7.56
C GLY A 123 -12.11 23.15 -6.35
N ASP A 124 -12.29 22.65 -5.14
CA ASP A 124 -11.92 23.31 -3.89
C ASP A 124 -11.00 22.40 -3.08
N LYS A 125 -9.70 22.69 -3.12
CA LYS A 125 -8.67 21.87 -2.46
C LYS A 125 -8.89 21.78 -0.95
N ASN A 126 -9.29 22.87 -0.30
CA ASN A 126 -9.46 22.86 1.16
C ASN A 126 -10.67 22.02 1.55
N ALA A 127 -11.80 22.21 0.88
CA ALA A 127 -12.99 21.38 1.12
C ALA A 127 -12.71 19.89 0.84
N PHE A 128 -11.92 19.58 -0.19
CA PHE A 128 -11.49 18.20 -0.46
C PHE A 128 -10.65 17.63 0.68
N PHE A 129 -9.67 18.39 1.17
CA PHE A 129 -8.78 17.97 2.25
C PHE A 129 -9.55 17.71 3.54
N ASP A 130 -10.40 18.64 3.95
CA ASP A 130 -11.22 18.50 5.15
C ASP A 130 -12.10 17.25 5.05
N TYR A 131 -12.72 17.02 3.88
CA TYR A 131 -13.55 15.86 3.65
C TYR A 131 -12.79 14.53 3.79
N VAL A 132 -11.60 14.43 3.17
CA VAL A 132 -10.76 13.22 3.27
C VAL A 132 -10.25 13.02 4.68
N GLN A 133 -9.71 14.07 5.31
CA GLN A 133 -9.13 13.94 6.65
C GLN A 133 -10.19 13.63 7.71
N ASN A 134 -11.39 14.22 7.62
CA ASN A 134 -12.47 13.89 8.54
C ASN A 134 -12.95 12.43 8.38
N ALA A 135 -12.98 11.91 7.15
CA ALA A 135 -13.29 10.51 6.92
C ALA A 135 -12.23 9.56 7.50
N VAL A 136 -10.94 9.90 7.38
CA VAL A 136 -9.85 9.10 7.99
C VAL A 136 -9.90 9.18 9.51
N ARG A 137 -10.08 10.38 10.09
CA ARG A 137 -10.21 10.57 11.55
C ARG A 137 -11.36 9.78 12.15
N ALA A 138 -12.45 9.57 11.41
CA ALA A 138 -13.59 8.80 11.89
C ALA A 138 -13.27 7.30 12.09
N TYR A 139 -12.22 6.78 11.45
CA TYR A 139 -11.84 5.36 11.51
C TYR A 139 -10.58 5.06 12.33
N LEU A 140 -9.88 6.10 12.78
CA LEU A 140 -8.77 6.01 13.73
C LEU A 140 -9.28 5.75 15.16
#